data_AF-A0A9X2I4R9-F1
#
_entry.id   AF-A0A9X2I4R9-F1
#
_cell.length_a   1.000
_cell.length_b   1.000
_cell.length_c   1.000
_cell.angle_alpha   90.00
_cell.angle_beta   90.00
_cell.angle_gamma   90.00
#
_symmetry.space_group_name_H-M   'P 1'
#
loop_
_entity.id
_entity.type
_entity.pdbx_description
1 polymer ?
#
loop_
_entity_poly.entity_id
_entity_poly.type
_entity_poly.pdbx_seq_one_letter_code
_entity_poly.pdbx_strand_id
1 'polypeptide(L)'
;MTPQRILKQFPELAPFPPEQQQQLFQAAQKDAFGPDLKLERWRGNILNFALMFAVSALFVAWLAPALALSRDLAALVMLVVILPAFFILQQRRYQRLIRRSLARQINALD
;
A
#
# COMPACT_ATOMS: atom_id res chain seq x y z
N MET A 1 -1.89 -18.56 3.90
CA MET A 1 -2.79 -17.68 4.69
C MET A 1 -4.10 -18.42 4.90
N THR A 2 -4.69 -18.38 6.09
CA THR A 2 -6.00 -19.01 6.33
C THR A 2 -7.09 -18.27 5.55
N PRO A 3 -8.05 -18.98 4.93
CA PRO A 3 -9.09 -18.38 4.08
C PRO A 3 -9.90 -17.29 4.81
N GLN A 4 -10.13 -17.45 6.11
CA GLN A 4 -10.81 -16.45 6.94
C GLN A 4 -10.08 -15.09 7.00
N ARG A 5 -8.73 -15.07 7.00
CA ARG A 5 -7.97 -13.81 7.01
C ARG A 5 -8.01 -13.10 5.65
N ILE A 6 -8.04 -13.87 4.57
CA ILE A 6 -8.17 -13.35 3.21
C ILE A 6 -9.54 -12.70 3.03
N LEU A 7 -10.61 -13.39 3.44
CA LEU A 7 -11.98 -12.88 3.36
C LEU A 7 -12.20 -11.60 4.19
N LYS A 8 -11.52 -11.48 5.34
CA LYS A 8 -11.58 -10.24 6.15
C LYS A 8 -10.97 -9.03 5.43
N GLN A 9 -9.97 -9.24 4.58
CA GLN A 9 -9.27 -8.18 3.84
C GLN A 9 -9.86 -7.96 2.44
N PHE A 10 -10.42 -9.01 1.84
CA PHE A 10 -10.95 -9.08 0.47
C PHE A 10 -12.33 -9.76 0.49
N PRO A 11 -13.36 -9.06 0.98
CA PRO A 11 -14.72 -9.61 1.07
C PRO A 11 -15.32 -9.94 -0.30
N GLU A 12 -14.82 -9.33 -1.38
CA GLU A 12 -15.20 -9.63 -2.77
C GLU A 12 -14.96 -11.09 -3.20
N LEU A 13 -14.14 -11.85 -2.46
CA LEU A 13 -13.93 -13.27 -2.71
C LEU A 13 -14.98 -14.17 -2.04
N ALA A 14 -15.79 -13.65 -1.12
CA ALA A 14 -16.77 -14.43 -0.36
C ALA A 14 -17.80 -15.21 -1.21
N PRO A 15 -18.24 -14.74 -2.39
CA PRO A 15 -19.17 -15.49 -3.24
C PRO A 15 -18.60 -16.78 -3.86
N PHE A 16 -17.26 -16.91 -3.93
CA PHE A 16 -16.62 -18.02 -4.63
C PHE A 16 -16.35 -19.22 -3.72
N PRO A 17 -16.29 -20.46 -4.27
CA PRO A 17 -15.85 -21.64 -3.54
C PRO A 17 -14.44 -21.47 -2.95
N PRO A 18 -14.11 -22.10 -1.81
CA PRO A 18 -12.82 -21.92 -1.13
C PRO A 18 -11.59 -22.16 -2.01
N GLU A 19 -11.66 -23.14 -2.91
CA GLU A 19 -10.57 -23.45 -3.85
C GLU A 19 -10.38 -22.31 -4.87
N GLN A 20 -11.48 -21.75 -5.38
CA GLN A 20 -11.46 -20.61 -6.30
C GLN A 20 -11.02 -19.32 -5.60
N GLN A 21 -11.38 -19.11 -4.33
CA GLN A 21 -10.93 -17.94 -3.56
C GLN A 21 -9.40 -17.85 -3.51
N GLN A 22 -8.74 -18.98 -3.25
CA GLN A 22 -7.29 -19.01 -3.15
C GLN A 22 -6.63 -18.88 -4.53
N GLN A 23 -7.20 -19.48 -5.56
CA GLN A 23 -6.72 -19.36 -6.94
C GLN A 23 -6.85 -17.92 -7.47
N LEU A 24 -8.01 -17.28 -7.30
CA LEU A 24 -8.25 -15.88 -7.68
C LEU A 24 -7.35 -14.94 -6.91
N PHE A 25 -7.16 -15.17 -5.60
CA PHE A 25 -6.24 -14.36 -4.82
C PHE A 25 -4.79 -14.51 -5.30
N GLN A 26 -4.32 -15.72 -5.59
CA GLN A 26 -2.96 -15.95 -6.09
C GLN A 26 -2.77 -15.38 -7.49
N ALA A 27 -3.75 -15.55 -8.38
CA ALA A 27 -3.73 -14.96 -9.70
C ALA A 27 -3.73 -13.43 -9.61
N ALA A 28 -4.53 -12.82 -8.72
CA ALA A 28 -4.54 -11.38 -8.51
C ALA A 28 -3.25 -10.87 -7.87
N GLN A 29 -2.62 -11.65 -7.01
CA GLN A 29 -1.31 -11.34 -6.48
C GLN A 29 -0.22 -11.44 -7.56
N LYS A 30 -0.29 -12.43 -8.45
CA LYS A 30 0.65 -12.58 -9.56
C LYS A 30 0.44 -11.50 -10.63
N ASP A 31 -0.79 -11.14 -10.94
CA ASP A 31 -1.09 -10.05 -11.87
C ASP A 31 -0.76 -8.69 -11.24
N ALA A 32 -1.05 -8.46 -9.96
CA ALA A 32 -0.65 -7.22 -9.32
C ALA A 32 0.85 -7.15 -9.07
N PHE A 33 1.55 -8.25 -8.74
CA PHE A 33 2.95 -8.29 -8.28
C PHE A 33 3.94 -9.13 -9.09
N GLY A 34 3.57 -9.59 -10.27
CA GLY A 34 4.39 -10.42 -11.13
C GLY A 34 5.67 -9.77 -11.64
N PRO A 35 6.58 -10.58 -12.20
CA PRO A 35 7.87 -10.11 -12.70
C PRO A 35 7.75 -9.10 -13.84
N ASP A 36 6.67 -9.16 -14.63
CA ASP A 36 6.47 -8.33 -15.82
C ASP A 36 6.15 -6.86 -15.48
N LEU A 37 5.67 -6.59 -14.25
CA LEU A 37 5.34 -5.24 -13.77
C LEU A 37 6.45 -4.61 -12.91
N LYS A 38 7.64 -5.23 -12.84
CA LYS A 38 8.75 -4.74 -12.00
C LYS A 38 9.16 -3.31 -12.34
N LEU A 39 9.19 -2.94 -13.61
CA LEU A 39 9.60 -1.61 -14.08
C LEU A 39 8.58 -0.51 -13.74
N GLU A 40 7.28 -0.74 -14.02
CA GLU A 40 6.22 0.18 -13.63
C GLU A 40 6.14 0.36 -12.12
N ARG A 41 6.33 -0.74 -11.36
CA ARG A 41 6.41 -0.67 -9.90
C ARG A 41 7.61 0.12 -9.42
N TRP A 42 8.78 -0.06 -10.04
CA TRP A 42 9.97 0.71 -9.68
C TRP A 42 9.72 2.21 -9.86
N ARG A 43 9.09 2.61 -10.97
CA ARG A 43 8.67 4.00 -11.20
C ARG A 43 7.70 4.49 -10.12
N GLY A 44 6.71 3.67 -9.77
CA GLY A 44 5.74 3.98 -8.72
C GLY A 44 6.34 4.07 -7.31
N ASN A 45 7.38 3.29 -7.02
CA ASN A 45 8.11 3.32 -5.75
C ASN A 45 9.05 4.52 -5.67
N ILE A 46 9.77 4.84 -6.75
CA ILE A 46 10.59 6.06 -6.82
C ILE A 46 9.74 7.30 -6.55
N LEU A 47 8.57 7.39 -7.19
CA LEU A 47 7.65 8.50 -6.97
C LEU A 47 7.20 8.59 -5.51
N ASN A 48 6.97 7.45 -4.85
CA ASN A 48 6.63 7.44 -3.42
C ASN A 48 7.78 7.86 -2.52
N PHE A 49 9.00 7.42 -2.81
CA PHE A 49 10.17 7.85 -2.05
C PHE A 49 10.40 9.35 -2.24
N ALA A 50 10.25 9.86 -3.47
CA ALA A 50 10.32 11.29 -3.75
C ALA A 50 9.22 12.07 -3.00
N LEU A 51 7.99 11.55 -2.96
CA LEU A 51 6.89 12.18 -2.22
C LEU A 51 7.14 12.15 -0.70
N MET A 52 7.60 11.02 -0.16
CA MET A 52 7.95 10.91 1.26
C MET A 52 9.08 11.87 1.62
N PHE A 53 10.12 11.94 0.78
CA PHE A 53 11.21 12.89 0.95
C PHE A 53 10.71 14.33 0.90
N ALA A 54 9.86 14.69 -0.07
CA ALA A 54 9.30 16.03 -0.19
C ALA A 54 8.48 16.42 1.05
N VAL A 55 7.62 15.53 1.55
CA VAL A 55 6.82 15.77 2.78
C VAL A 55 7.72 15.94 3.99
N SER A 56 8.72 15.07 4.16
CA SER A 56 9.69 15.16 5.26
C SER A 56 10.54 16.44 5.17
N ALA A 57 10.99 16.82 3.98
CA ALA A 57 11.77 18.04 3.76
C ALA A 57 10.93 19.29 4.04
N LEU A 58 9.67 19.32 3.58
CA LEU A 58 8.73 20.41 3.86
C LEU A 58 8.47 20.56 5.37
N PHE A 59 8.30 19.43 6.07
CA PHE A 59 8.12 19.44 7.53
C PHE A 59 9.32 20.07 8.24
N VAL A 60 10.55 19.65 7.89
CA VAL A 60 11.77 20.18 8.53
C VAL A 60 12.03 21.63 8.15
N ALA A 61 11.83 21.99 6.89
CA ALA A 61 12.18 23.31 6.38
C ALA A 61 11.18 24.40 6.78
N TRP A 62 9.90 24.07 6.94
CA TRP A 62 8.83 25.05 7.20
C TRP A 62 8.08 24.79 8.50
N LEU A 63 7.60 23.57 8.73
CA LEU A 63 6.67 23.30 9.83
C LEU A 63 7.37 23.24 11.20
N ALA A 64 8.53 22.59 11.27
CA ALA A 64 9.33 22.50 12.47
C ALA A 64 9.81 23.87 13.00
N PRO A 65 10.39 24.77 12.16
CA PRO A 65 10.77 26.11 12.61
C PRO A 65 9.54 26.98 12.93
N ALA A 66 8.44 26.86 12.18
CA ALA A 66 7.20 27.61 12.48
C ALA A 66 6.60 27.24 13.84
N LEU A 67 6.81 26.01 14.31
CA LEU A 67 6.37 25.53 15.62
C LEU A 67 7.45 25.66 16.72
N ALA A 68 8.60 26.27 16.39
CA ALA A 68 9.77 26.38 17.27
C ALA A 68 10.20 25.03 17.90
N LEU A 69 10.02 23.93 17.15
CA LEU A 69 10.32 22.59 17.63
C LEU A 69 11.84 22.38 17.72
N SER A 70 12.30 21.77 18.82
CA SER A 70 13.67 21.31 18.92
C SER A 70 13.93 20.19 17.91
N ARG A 71 15.20 20.00 17.53
CA ARG A 71 15.63 18.99 16.56
C ARG A 71 15.21 17.58 16.98
N ASP A 72 15.28 17.30 18.29
CA ASP A 72 14.89 16.03 18.88
C ASP A 72 13.36 15.82 18.80
N LEU A 73 12.56 16.84 19.09
CA LEU A 73 11.09 16.78 18.96
C LEU A 73 10.66 16.57 17.51
N ALA A 74 11.29 17.25 16.55
CA ALA A 74 11.02 17.07 15.13
C ALA A 74 11.32 15.64 14.66
N ALA A 75 12.42 15.05 15.13
CA ALA A 75 12.75 13.64 14.87
C ALA A 75 11.73 12.68 15.49
N LEU A 76 11.27 12.97 16.71
CA LEU A 76 10.26 12.19 17.40
C LEU A 76 8.92 12.22 16.65
N VAL A 77 8.50 13.39 16.17
CA VAL A 77 7.31 13.55 15.32
C VAL A 77 7.45 12.78 14.01
N MET A 78 8.60 12.85 13.35
CA MET A 78 8.87 12.06 12.14
C MET A 78 8.68 10.55 12.39
N LEU A 79 9.23 10.06 13.50
CA LEU A 79 9.22 8.63 13.82
C LEU A 79 7.86 8.12 14.30
N VAL A 80 7.12 8.93 15.07
CA VAL A 80 5.85 8.53 15.69
C VAL A 80 4.64 8.87 14.82
N VAL A 81 4.73 9.88 13.95
CA VAL A 81 3.60 10.35 13.14
C VAL A 81 3.83 10.09 11.66
N ILE A 82 4.92 10.62 11.09
CA ILE A 82 5.12 10.59 9.64
C ILE A 82 5.37 9.17 9.15
N LEU A 83 6.25 8.42 9.83
CA LEU A 83 6.59 7.06 9.45
C LEU A 83 5.40 6.09 9.55
N PRO A 84 4.62 6.04 10.66
CA PRO A 84 3.41 5.21 10.72
C PRO A 84 2.35 5.61 9.71
N ALA A 85 2.14 6.92 9.48
CA ALA A 85 1.22 7.38 8.44
C ALA A 85 1.64 6.87 7.05
N PHE A 86 2.94 6.89 6.74
CA PHE A 86 3.47 6.34 5.50
C PHE A 86 3.20 4.83 5.37
N PHE A 87 3.42 4.04 6.43
CA PHE A 87 3.13 2.60 6.42
C PHE A 87 1.64 2.32 6.18
N ILE A 88 0.74 3.07 6.82
CA ILE A 88 -0.71 2.92 6.62
C ILE A 88 -1.09 3.23 5.18
N LEU A 89 -0.55 4.30 4.59
CA LEU A 89 -0.80 4.66 3.19
C LEU A 89 -0.26 3.61 2.22
N GLN A 90 0.95 3.10 2.46
CA GLN A 90 1.56 2.00 1.71
C GLN A 90 0.67 0.75 1.76
N GLN A 91 0.21 0.35 2.95
CA GLN A 91 -0.64 -0.82 3.12
C GLN A 91 -1.99 -0.66 2.42
N ARG A 92 -2.63 0.52 2.54
CA ARG A 92 -3.88 0.81 1.82
C ARG A 92 -3.69 0.75 0.31
N ARG A 93 -2.56 1.26 -0.20
CA ARG A 93 -2.24 1.20 -1.63
C ARG A 93 -2.01 -0.24 -2.09
N TYR A 94 -1.28 -1.03 -1.32
CA TYR A 94 -1.08 -2.47 -1.57
C TYR A 94 -2.43 -3.19 -1.72
N GLN A 95 -3.33 -2.99 -0.76
CA GLN A 95 -4.67 -3.58 -0.81
C GLN A 95 -5.45 -3.12 -2.05
N ARG A 96 -5.46 -1.82 -2.36
CA ARG A 96 -6.13 -1.29 -3.56
C ARG A 96 -5.64 -1.91 -4.86
N LEU A 97 -4.33 -2.19 -4.98
CA LEU A 97 -3.77 -2.82 -6.17
C LEU A 97 -4.28 -4.25 -6.33
N ILE A 98 -4.29 -5.03 -5.24
CA ILE A 98 -4.87 -6.38 -5.25
C ILE A 98 -6.35 -6.32 -5.60
N ARG A 99 -7.13 -5.42 -4.99
CA ARG A 99 -8.56 -5.28 -5.29
C ARG A 99 -8.85 -4.96 -6.74
N ARG A 100 -8.05 -4.08 -7.37
CA ARG A 100 -8.17 -3.78 -8.80
C ARG A 100 -7.86 -4.99 -9.67
N SER A 101 -6.84 -5.76 -9.31
CA SER A 101 -6.51 -7.00 -10.02
C SER A 101 -7.59 -8.07 -9.83
N LEU A 102 -8.10 -8.25 -8.61
CA LEU A 102 -9.23 -9.13 -8.30
C LEU A 102 -10.47 -8.75 -9.11
N ALA A 103 -10.85 -7.47 -9.14
CA ALA A 103 -11.99 -7.01 -9.94
C ALA A 103 -11.81 -7.33 -11.43
N ARG A 104 -10.60 -7.17 -11.98
CA ARG A 104 -10.31 -7.56 -13.37
C ARG A 104 -10.48 -9.06 -13.60
N GLN A 105 -10.10 -9.90 -12.65
CA GLN A 105 -10.20 -11.35 -12.77
C GLN A 105 -11.63 -11.85 -12.59
N ILE A 106 -12.37 -11.26 -11.66
CA ILE A 106 -13.80 -11.56 -11.47
C ILE A 106 -14.59 -11.20 -12.73
N ASN A 107 -14.39 -9.99 -13.28
CA ASN A 107 -15.04 -9.57 -14.52
C ASN A 107 -14.64 -10.40 -15.76
N ALA A 108 -13.55 -11.16 -15.70
CA ALA A 108 -13.12 -12.03 -16.79
C ALA A 108 -13.72 -13.44 -16.70
N LEU A 109 -14.45 -13.75 -15.61
CA LEU A 109 -15.13 -15.02 -15.37
C LEU A 109 -16.65 -14.93 -15.60
N ASP A 110 -17.19 -13.71 -15.63
CA ASP A 110 -18.56 -13.39 -16.06
C ASP A 110 -18.64 -13.29 -17.60
#